data_AF-A0A7Y5KQQ4-F1
#
_entry.id   AF-A0A7Y5KQQ4-F1
#
_cell.length_a   1.000
_cell.length_b   1.000
_cell.length_c   1.000
_cell.angle_alpha   90.00
_cell.angle_beta   90.00
_cell.angle_gamma   90.00
#
_symmetry.space_group_name_H-M   'P 1'
#
loop_
_entity.id
_entity.type
_entity.pdbx_description
1 polymer ?
#
loop_
_entity_poly.entity_id
_entity_poly.type
_entity_poly.pdbx_seq_one_letter_code
_entity_poly.pdbx_strand_id
1 'polypeptide(L)'
;MTNTTSVASFARRLFVALSALLVTMALSTAAFALGSIKPEKNALTEEEGRWKLKLTIDYGSMPDINFIPMDFIFEQTVLYERSLTDESGDKPVLTKKQLQNQKPISEGMNVGFSDGSGKMFKVTKFDFVIRRDRGFEAGEYTLTVKRADDGQQIGQKMKLVLNGDNPVINRKSITFSDDPKAKEDPSKVKSKADPTAYNAEKGDGSSSGDGDSSGSGSSDGSAAEPPPAVEPKQGGCGCRVVGEQPTDVGAPAGLALFAIVGAALYRRRGRSERAVS
;
A
#
# COMPACT_ATOMS: atom_id res chain seq x y z
N MET A 1 67.29 10.97 28.61
CA MET A 1 66.59 9.78 28.08
C MET A 1 65.10 9.97 28.33
N THR A 2 64.35 10.46 27.35
CA THR A 2 62.92 10.80 27.49
C THR A 2 62.12 10.05 26.43
N ASN A 3 61.41 9.00 26.86
CA ASN A 3 60.49 8.22 26.04
C ASN A 3 59.13 8.93 25.99
N THR A 4 58.93 9.88 25.07
CA THR A 4 57.67 10.62 24.91
C THR A 4 56.95 10.39 23.57
N THR A 5 57.42 9.46 22.73
CA THR A 5 56.87 9.22 21.37
C THR A 5 55.83 8.10 21.27
N SER A 6 55.48 7.40 22.36
CA SER A 6 54.60 6.22 22.32
C SER A 6 53.10 6.52 22.46
N VAL A 7 52.72 7.63 23.11
CA VAL A 7 51.32 7.87 23.52
C VAL A 7 50.42 8.32 22.36
N ALA A 8 50.95 9.12 21.44
CA ALA A 8 50.18 9.70 20.33
C ALA A 8 49.76 8.66 19.26
N SER A 9 50.58 7.63 19.06
CA SER A 9 50.30 6.55 18.10
C SER A 9 49.27 5.55 18.64
N PHE A 10 49.20 5.37 19.96
CA PHE A 10 48.19 4.55 20.62
C PHE A 10 46.81 5.22 20.57
N ALA A 11 46.72 6.51 20.90
CA ALA A 11 45.47 7.27 20.87
C ALA A 11 44.81 7.29 19.47
N ARG A 12 45.62 7.42 18.41
CA ARG A 12 45.11 7.44 17.02
C ARG A 12 44.62 6.07 16.56
N ARG A 13 45.27 4.98 16.98
CA ARG A 13 44.81 3.60 16.70
C ARG A 13 43.53 3.28 17.46
N LEU A 14 43.43 3.73 18.71
CA LEU A 14 42.23 3.59 19.53
C LEU A 14 41.04 4.32 18.88
N PHE A 15 41.23 5.56 18.42
CA PHE A 15 40.16 6.35 17.81
C PHE A 15 39.65 5.74 16.48
N VAL A 16 40.54 5.20 15.64
CA VAL A 16 40.16 4.51 14.40
C VAL A 16 39.44 3.18 14.69
N ALA A 17 39.87 2.44 15.71
CA ALA A 17 39.18 1.22 16.13
C ALA A 17 37.77 1.53 16.68
N LEU A 18 37.64 2.60 17.46
CA LEU A 18 36.37 3.02 18.05
C LEU A 18 35.41 3.55 16.99
N SER A 19 35.90 4.29 15.99
CA SER A 19 35.06 4.77 14.88
C SER A 19 34.62 3.62 13.96
N ALA A 20 35.50 2.64 13.68
CA ALA A 20 35.12 1.45 12.93
C ALA A 20 34.05 0.61 13.66
N LEU A 21 34.15 0.49 15.00
CA LEU A 21 33.15 -0.19 15.82
C LEU A 21 31.80 0.55 15.83
N LEU A 22 31.82 1.89 15.86
CA LEU A 22 30.61 2.72 15.82
C LEU A 22 29.91 2.62 14.46
N VAL A 23 30.68 2.55 13.37
CA VAL A 23 30.16 2.34 12.02
C VAL A 23 29.53 0.96 11.88
N THR A 24 30.15 -0.11 12.39
CA THR A 24 29.56 -1.46 12.30
C THR A 24 28.29 -1.61 13.13
N MET A 25 28.19 -0.93 14.28
CA MET A 25 26.95 -0.90 15.08
C MET A 25 25.81 -0.12 14.40
N ALA A 26 26.13 0.94 13.64
CA ALA A 26 25.12 1.72 12.91
C ALA A 26 24.56 1.01 11.66
N LEU A 27 25.20 -0.07 11.18
CA LEU A 27 24.84 -0.76 9.94
C LEU A 27 23.87 -1.96 10.12
N SER A 28 23.46 -2.30 11.34
CA SER A 28 22.79 -3.59 11.61
C SER A 28 21.52 -3.50 12.46
N THR A 29 20.56 -2.65 12.11
CA THR A 29 19.18 -2.79 12.61
C THR A 29 18.42 -3.76 11.72
N ALA A 30 18.62 -5.06 11.95
CA ALA A 30 17.70 -6.06 11.43
C ALA A 30 16.34 -5.82 12.09
N ALA A 31 15.32 -5.48 11.29
CA ALA A 31 13.95 -5.44 11.76
C ALA A 31 13.54 -6.86 12.16
N PHE A 32 13.62 -7.18 13.45
CA PHE A 32 13.14 -8.43 14.00
C PHE A 32 11.62 -8.44 13.91
N ALA A 33 11.09 -9.13 12.90
CA ALA A 33 9.68 -9.45 12.87
C ALA A 33 9.40 -10.55 13.90
N LEU A 34 8.32 -10.39 14.66
CA LEU A 34 7.89 -11.44 15.58
C LEU A 34 7.30 -12.60 14.78
N GLY A 35 7.69 -13.83 15.10
CA GLY A 35 7.15 -15.02 14.44
C GLY A 35 7.49 -15.13 12.95
N SER A 36 6.76 -15.98 12.23
CA SER A 36 6.90 -16.15 10.78
C SER A 36 5.56 -16.43 10.11
N ILE A 37 5.39 -15.98 8.87
CA ILE A 37 4.20 -16.25 8.07
C ILE A 37 4.67 -16.88 6.77
N LYS A 38 4.04 -17.99 6.40
CA LYS A 38 4.35 -18.74 5.18
C LYS A 38 3.05 -19.00 4.40
N PRO A 39 2.90 -18.45 3.20
CA PRO A 39 1.80 -18.79 2.34
C PRO A 39 2.05 -20.15 1.71
N GLU A 40 0.99 -20.93 1.50
CA GLU A 40 1.10 -22.21 0.78
C GLU A 40 1.44 -21.95 -0.71
N LYS A 41 0.86 -20.90 -1.28
CA LYS A 41 1.09 -20.46 -2.66
C LYS A 41 1.18 -18.94 -2.71
N ASN A 42 2.17 -18.43 -3.46
CA ASN A 42 2.30 -17.00 -3.72
C ASN A 42 1.44 -16.54 -4.91
N ALA A 43 1.19 -17.44 -5.87
CA ALA A 43 0.32 -17.20 -7.01
C ALA A 43 -1.04 -17.86 -6.75
N LEU A 44 -2.08 -17.04 -6.64
CA LEU A 44 -3.45 -17.46 -6.39
C LEU A 44 -4.24 -17.38 -7.69
N THR A 45 -5.05 -18.40 -7.97
CA THR A 45 -5.98 -18.39 -9.10
C THR A 45 -7.34 -17.96 -8.61
N GLU A 46 -8.01 -17.09 -9.38
CA GLU A 46 -9.37 -16.67 -9.08
C GLU A 46 -10.37 -17.80 -9.30
N GLU A 47 -11.22 -18.03 -8.30
CA GLU A 47 -12.37 -18.91 -8.35
C GLU A 47 -13.61 -18.09 -7.99
N GLU A 48 -14.53 -17.87 -8.93
CA GLU A 48 -15.80 -17.17 -8.70
C GLU A 48 -15.65 -15.78 -8.05
N GLY A 49 -14.70 -14.97 -8.51
CA GLY A 49 -14.47 -13.61 -7.96
C GLY A 49 -13.70 -13.58 -6.63
N ARG A 50 -13.12 -14.73 -6.23
CA ARG A 50 -12.45 -14.91 -4.93
C ARG A 50 -11.09 -15.57 -5.11
N TRP A 51 -10.12 -15.20 -4.27
CA TRP A 51 -8.84 -15.89 -4.15
C TRP A 51 -8.71 -16.48 -2.75
N LYS A 52 -8.37 -17.77 -2.66
CA LYS A 52 -8.16 -18.47 -1.40
C LYS A 52 -6.69 -18.43 -1.04
N LEU A 53 -6.34 -17.60 -0.06
CA LEU A 53 -4.99 -17.51 0.48
C LEU A 53 -4.87 -18.39 1.73
N LYS A 54 -4.09 -19.46 1.64
CA LYS A 54 -3.80 -20.34 2.78
C LYS A 54 -2.46 -19.95 3.40
N LEU A 55 -2.48 -19.65 4.69
CA LEU A 55 -1.33 -19.19 5.45
C LEU A 55 -1.03 -20.16 6.59
N THR A 56 0.25 -20.40 6.82
CA THR A 56 0.75 -20.97 8.08
C THR A 56 1.40 -19.84 8.86
N ILE A 57 0.82 -19.51 10.01
CA ILE A 57 1.24 -18.41 10.88
C ILE A 57 1.88 -19.02 12.12
N ASP A 58 3.17 -18.74 12.32
CA ASP A 58 3.91 -19.02 13.53
C ASP A 58 4.01 -17.72 14.34
N TYR A 59 3.45 -17.69 15.55
CA TYR A 59 3.46 -16.51 16.41
C TYR A 59 4.83 -16.23 17.05
N GLY A 60 5.78 -17.16 16.98
CA GLY A 60 7.12 -17.04 17.58
C GLY A 60 7.18 -17.58 19.02
N SER A 61 6.12 -17.40 19.79
CA SER A 61 5.93 -17.95 21.14
C SER A 61 4.53 -18.53 21.32
N MET A 62 4.26 -19.14 22.48
CA MET A 62 2.88 -19.51 22.86
C MET A 62 2.08 -18.21 23.05
N PRO A 63 0.92 -18.03 22.40
CA PRO A 63 0.08 -16.86 22.62
C PRO A 63 -0.70 -16.96 23.94
N ASP A 64 -0.96 -15.82 24.57
CA ASP A 64 -1.66 -15.74 25.86
C ASP A 64 -3.18 -15.89 25.73
N ILE A 65 -3.71 -15.63 24.53
CA ILE A 65 -5.15 -15.66 24.21
C ILE A 65 -5.44 -16.54 22.99
N ASN A 66 -6.59 -17.22 23.00
CA ASN A 66 -7.00 -18.19 21.98
C ASN A 66 -7.13 -17.60 20.57
N PHE A 67 -7.55 -16.34 20.48
CA PHE A 67 -7.78 -15.64 19.22
C PHE A 67 -7.05 -14.30 19.27
N ILE A 68 -6.18 -14.06 18.29
CA ILE A 68 -5.38 -12.85 18.21
C ILE A 68 -5.91 -12.02 17.06
N PRO A 69 -6.33 -10.77 17.29
CA PRO A 69 -6.74 -9.88 16.21
C PRO A 69 -5.50 -9.44 15.41
N MET A 70 -5.52 -9.70 14.11
CA MET A 70 -4.45 -9.37 13.17
C MET A 70 -4.98 -8.59 11.98
N ASP A 71 -4.27 -7.54 11.61
CA ASP A 71 -4.53 -6.74 10.43
C ASP A 71 -3.69 -7.24 9.25
N PHE A 72 -4.38 -7.68 8.20
CA PHE A 72 -3.79 -8.08 6.94
C PHE A 72 -3.80 -6.86 6.01
N ILE A 73 -2.62 -6.29 5.78
CA ILE A 73 -2.41 -5.07 5.01
C ILE A 73 -1.88 -5.45 3.64
N PHE A 74 -2.68 -5.20 2.61
CA PHE A 74 -2.37 -5.46 1.21
C PHE A 74 -2.06 -4.16 0.49
N GLU A 75 -0.86 -4.07 -0.08
CA GLU A 75 -0.44 -2.93 -0.89
C GLU A 75 -0.27 -3.38 -2.34
N GLN A 76 -1.06 -2.84 -3.27
CA GLN A 76 -0.96 -3.20 -4.68
C GLN A 76 0.28 -2.58 -5.32
N THR A 77 1.19 -3.42 -5.81
CA THR A 77 2.43 -2.99 -6.45
C THR A 77 2.34 -3.02 -7.96
N VAL A 78 1.60 -3.97 -8.53
CA VAL A 78 1.41 -4.09 -9.98
C VAL A 78 -0.06 -4.38 -10.28
N LEU A 79 -0.65 -3.62 -11.19
CA LEU A 79 -1.96 -3.89 -11.74
C LEU A 79 -1.84 -4.65 -13.05
N TYR A 80 -2.63 -5.71 -13.21
CA TYR A 80 -2.75 -6.44 -14.47
C TYR A 80 -3.91 -5.85 -15.27
N GLU A 81 -3.62 -4.87 -16.11
CA GLU A 81 -4.61 -4.17 -16.90
C GLU A 81 -4.93 -4.97 -18.17
N ARG A 82 -6.23 -5.11 -18.50
CA ARG A 82 -6.68 -5.64 -19.79
C ARG A 82 -7.21 -4.48 -20.60
N SER A 83 -6.51 -4.10 -21.67
CA SER A 83 -6.90 -2.96 -22.50
C SER A 83 -7.14 -3.34 -23.96
N LEU A 84 -8.17 -2.74 -24.56
CA LEU A 84 -8.39 -2.77 -26.00
C LEU A 84 -7.66 -1.57 -26.61
N THR A 85 -6.63 -1.85 -27.41
CA THR A 85 -5.88 -0.85 -28.17
C THR A 85 -6.22 -0.91 -29.65
N ASP A 86 -5.94 0.16 -30.39
CA ASP A 86 -6.21 0.23 -31.84
C ASP A 86 -5.42 -0.87 -32.60
N GLU A 87 -4.18 -1.11 -32.18
CA GLU A 87 -3.30 -2.14 -32.74
C GLU A 87 -3.79 -3.58 -32.52
N SER A 88 -4.58 -3.81 -31.46
CA SER A 88 -4.99 -5.15 -31.03
C SER A 88 -6.41 -5.53 -31.46
N GLY A 89 -7.08 -4.64 -32.19
CA GLY A 89 -8.43 -4.85 -32.72
C GLY A 89 -9.45 -5.14 -31.62
N ASP A 90 -9.94 -6.38 -31.59
CA ASP A 90 -10.99 -6.86 -30.67
C ASP A 90 -10.46 -7.72 -29.51
N LYS A 91 -9.15 -8.02 -29.46
CA LYS A 91 -8.57 -8.84 -28.39
C LYS A 91 -7.95 -7.96 -27.32
N PRO A 92 -8.37 -8.07 -26.05
CA PRO A 92 -7.75 -7.34 -24.95
C PRO A 92 -6.28 -7.77 -24.76
N VAL A 93 -5.37 -6.81 -24.69
CA VAL A 93 -3.96 -7.02 -24.34
C VAL A 93 -3.78 -6.90 -22.83
N LEU A 94 -3.06 -7.85 -22.25
CA LEU A 94 -2.67 -7.81 -20.84
C LEU A 94 -1.39 -6.98 -20.68
N THR A 95 -1.48 -5.89 -19.93
CA THR A 95 -0.35 -5.00 -19.64
C THR A 95 -0.12 -4.94 -18.14
N LYS A 96 1.14 -5.14 -17.71
CA LYS A 96 1.53 -4.98 -16.31
C LYS A 96 1.89 -3.52 -16.05
N LYS A 97 1.10 -2.83 -15.23
CA LYS A 97 1.35 -1.45 -14.84
C LYS A 97 1.84 -1.42 -13.41
N GLN A 98 3.08 -0.96 -13.20
CA GLN A 98 3.58 -0.74 -11.84
C GLN A 98 2.85 0.44 -11.23
N LEU A 99 2.38 0.26 -10.00
CA LEU A 99 1.71 1.30 -9.23
C LEU A 99 2.65 1.78 -8.13
N GLN A 100 2.58 3.08 -7.84
CA GLN A 100 3.27 3.71 -6.73
C GLN A 100 2.24 4.44 -5.87
N ASN A 101 2.52 4.55 -4.57
CA ASN A 101 1.69 5.29 -3.60
C ASN A 101 0.21 4.86 -3.57
N GLN A 102 -0.06 3.57 -3.73
CA GLN A 102 -1.41 3.05 -3.61
C GLN A 102 -1.84 3.04 -2.14
N LYS A 103 -3.11 3.36 -1.90
CA LYS A 103 -3.69 3.23 -0.56
C LYS A 103 -3.76 1.74 -0.21
N PRO A 104 -3.13 1.29 0.89
CA PRO A 104 -3.22 -0.11 1.28
C PRO A 104 -4.64 -0.46 1.73
N ILE A 105 -5.06 -1.68 1.40
CA ILE A 105 -6.30 -2.27 1.88
C ILE A 105 -5.97 -3.05 3.15
N SER A 106 -6.59 -2.69 4.27
CA SER A 106 -6.38 -3.35 5.56
C SER A 106 -7.63 -4.12 5.95
N GLU A 107 -7.49 -5.41 6.21
CA GLU A 107 -8.58 -6.28 6.65
C GLU A 107 -8.20 -6.92 8.00
N GLY A 108 -8.93 -6.57 9.05
CA GLY A 108 -8.71 -7.08 10.40
C GLY A 108 -9.44 -8.40 10.64
N MET A 109 -8.72 -9.46 11.02
CA MET A 109 -9.25 -10.81 11.24
C MET A 109 -8.78 -11.38 12.57
N ASN A 110 -9.64 -12.18 13.21
CA ASN A 110 -9.27 -12.93 14.41
C ASN A 110 -8.64 -14.28 14.02
N VAL A 111 -7.35 -14.44 14.29
CA VAL A 111 -6.62 -15.68 13.99
C VAL A 111 -6.61 -16.56 15.24
N GLY A 112 -7.18 -17.76 15.11
CA GLY A 112 -7.24 -18.75 16.19
C GLY A 112 -5.95 -19.56 16.30
N PHE A 113 -5.38 -19.60 17.52
CA PHE A 113 -4.21 -20.41 17.88
C PHE A 113 -4.56 -21.58 18.80
N SER A 114 -5.85 -21.82 19.05
CA SER A 114 -6.33 -22.96 19.83
C SER A 114 -7.04 -23.99 18.95
N ASP A 115 -7.01 -25.26 19.37
CA ASP A 115 -7.96 -26.26 18.85
C ASP A 115 -9.31 -26.18 19.57
N GLY A 116 -10.28 -26.98 19.11
CA GLY A 116 -11.59 -27.10 19.76
C GLY A 116 -11.56 -27.65 21.21
N SER A 117 -10.40 -28.15 21.68
CA SER A 117 -10.20 -28.58 23.07
C SER A 117 -9.58 -27.48 23.96
N GLY A 118 -9.28 -26.30 23.39
CA GLY A 118 -8.66 -25.18 24.07
C GLY A 118 -7.14 -25.33 24.23
N LYS A 119 -6.51 -26.33 23.60
CA LYS A 119 -5.06 -26.44 23.59
C LYS A 119 -4.50 -25.39 22.65
N MET A 120 -3.56 -24.62 23.18
CA MET A 120 -2.90 -23.54 22.45
C MET A 120 -1.71 -24.08 21.65
N PHE A 121 -1.52 -23.53 20.45
CA PHE A 121 -0.43 -23.85 19.56
C PHE A 121 0.30 -22.56 19.19
N LYS A 122 1.62 -22.65 19.08
CA LYS A 122 2.45 -21.56 18.55
C LYS A 122 2.19 -21.31 17.06
N VAL A 123 1.81 -22.35 16.32
CA VAL A 123 1.61 -22.33 14.87
C VAL A 123 0.17 -22.68 14.55
N THR A 124 -0.45 -21.92 13.65
CA THR A 124 -1.81 -22.16 13.16
C THR A 124 -1.89 -22.10 11.64
N LYS A 125 -2.87 -22.79 11.07
CA LYS A 125 -3.22 -22.70 9.66
C LYS A 125 -4.45 -21.82 9.53
N PHE A 126 -4.36 -20.80 8.68
CA PHE A 126 -5.39 -19.80 8.52
C PHE A 126 -5.71 -19.60 7.04
N ASP A 127 -6.99 -19.64 6.72
CA ASP A 127 -7.48 -19.45 5.37
C ASP A 127 -8.13 -18.06 5.27
N PHE A 128 -7.55 -17.21 4.42
CA PHE A 128 -8.05 -15.88 4.12
C PHE A 128 -8.69 -15.86 2.73
N VAL A 129 -9.90 -15.33 2.62
CA VAL A 129 -10.60 -15.21 1.34
C VAL A 129 -10.52 -13.77 0.86
N ILE A 130 -9.71 -13.52 -0.15
CA ILE A 130 -9.63 -12.23 -0.84
C ILE A 130 -10.80 -12.17 -1.82
N ARG A 131 -11.50 -11.04 -1.90
CA ARG A 131 -12.69 -10.90 -2.74
C ARG A 131 -12.64 -9.61 -3.55
N ARG A 132 -13.15 -9.64 -4.78
CA ARG A 132 -13.24 -8.44 -5.63
C ARG A 132 -14.16 -7.36 -5.07
N ASP A 133 -15.22 -7.75 -4.38
CA ASP A 133 -16.18 -6.82 -3.76
C ASP A 133 -15.55 -5.91 -2.68
N ARG A 134 -14.37 -6.29 -2.17
CA ARG A 134 -13.57 -5.50 -1.22
C ARG A 134 -12.54 -4.58 -1.88
N GLY A 135 -12.60 -4.43 -3.21
CA GLY A 135 -11.69 -3.56 -3.97
C GLY A 135 -10.38 -4.22 -4.37
N PHE A 136 -10.29 -5.55 -4.34
CA PHE A 136 -9.14 -6.29 -4.86
C PHE A 136 -9.28 -6.54 -6.37
N GLU A 137 -8.16 -6.45 -7.07
CA GLU A 137 -8.06 -6.68 -8.51
C GLU A 137 -6.93 -7.67 -8.81
N ALA A 138 -6.92 -8.25 -10.01
CA ALA A 138 -5.80 -9.08 -10.44
C ALA A 138 -4.52 -8.25 -10.56
N GLY A 139 -3.41 -8.77 -10.03
CA GLY A 139 -2.16 -8.02 -9.92
C GLY A 139 -1.19 -8.59 -8.89
N GLU A 140 -0.15 -7.83 -8.58
CA GLU A 140 0.84 -8.15 -7.56
C GLU A 140 0.62 -7.27 -6.35
N TYR A 141 0.66 -7.89 -5.17
CA TYR A 141 0.43 -7.26 -3.88
C TYR A 141 1.57 -7.57 -2.92
N THR A 142 1.91 -6.61 -2.07
CA THR A 142 2.74 -6.85 -0.89
C THR A 142 1.82 -7.03 0.31
N LEU A 143 1.86 -8.21 0.92
CA LEU A 143 1.16 -8.50 2.17
C LEU A 143 2.08 -8.23 3.37
N THR A 144 1.59 -7.40 4.27
CA THR A 144 2.17 -7.19 5.61
C THR A 144 1.12 -7.54 6.64
N VAL A 145 1.46 -8.36 7.62
CA VAL A 145 0.55 -8.71 8.72
C VAL A 145 1.02 -8.01 9.98
N LYS A 146 0.10 -7.33 10.66
CA LYS A 146 0.36 -6.69 11.95
C LYS A 146 -0.62 -7.20 12.98
N ARG A 147 -0.24 -7.18 14.25
CA ARG A 147 -1.19 -7.38 15.34
C ARG A 147 -1.99 -6.10 15.53
N ALA A 148 -3.31 -6.23 15.72
CA ALA A 148 -4.19 -5.07 15.87
C ALA A 148 -3.95 -4.32 17.20
N ASP A 149 -3.51 -5.03 18.24
CA ASP A 149 -3.36 -4.47 19.59
C ASP A 149 -2.17 -3.50 19.72
N ASP A 150 -1.00 -3.89 19.19
CA ASP A 150 0.26 -3.14 19.36
C ASP A 150 0.86 -2.65 18.02
N GLY A 151 0.25 -3.03 16.89
CA GLY A 151 0.75 -2.68 15.55
C GLY A 151 2.07 -3.38 15.18
N GLN A 152 2.55 -4.34 15.97
CA GLN A 152 3.80 -5.05 15.66
C GLN A 152 3.64 -5.92 14.42
N GLN A 153 4.64 -5.89 13.55
CA GLN A 153 4.67 -6.69 12.35
C GLN A 153 5.01 -8.15 12.68
N ILE A 154 4.17 -9.07 12.19
CA ILE A 154 4.38 -10.51 12.33
C ILE A 154 4.95 -11.04 11.01
N GLY A 155 6.10 -11.69 11.09
CA GLY A 155 6.82 -12.20 9.93
C GLY A 155 7.30 -11.12 8.94
N GLN A 156 7.81 -11.58 7.79
CA GLN A 156 8.34 -10.70 6.75
C GLN A 156 7.24 -10.25 5.79
N LYS A 157 7.49 -9.14 5.08
CA LYS A 157 6.63 -8.72 3.97
C LYS A 157 6.70 -9.73 2.85
N MET A 158 5.55 -10.13 2.31
CA MET A 158 5.46 -11.19 1.30
C MET A 158 4.87 -10.63 0.01
N LYS A 159 5.32 -11.15 -1.13
CA LYS A 159 4.74 -10.82 -2.43
C LYS A 159 3.72 -11.87 -2.82
N LEU A 160 2.50 -11.43 -3.12
CA LEU A 160 1.39 -12.24 -3.60
C LEU A 160 1.05 -11.84 -5.04
N VAL A 161 0.68 -12.80 -5.86
CA VAL A 161 0.21 -12.60 -7.23
C VAL A 161 -1.22 -13.13 -7.30
N LEU A 162 -2.17 -12.23 -7.57
CA LEU A 162 -3.56 -12.55 -7.77
C LEU A 162 -3.79 -12.67 -9.28
N ASN A 163 -3.96 -13.90 -9.77
CA ASN A 163 -4.29 -14.16 -11.16
C ASN A 163 -5.80 -14.13 -11.34
N GLY A 164 -6.26 -13.39 -12.34
CA GLY A 164 -7.68 -13.21 -12.61
C GLY A 164 -7.88 -12.28 -13.80
N ASP A 165 -9.12 -12.20 -14.26
CA ASP A 165 -9.48 -11.39 -15.43
C ASP A 165 -10.05 -10.04 -15.00
N ASN A 166 -9.22 -9.00 -14.99
CA ASN A 166 -9.69 -7.64 -14.71
C ASN A 166 -10.67 -7.14 -15.80
N PRO A 167 -11.53 -6.16 -15.47
CA PRO A 167 -12.43 -5.57 -16.46
C PRO A 167 -11.64 -4.98 -17.63
N VAL A 168 -12.19 -5.09 -18.83
CA VAL A 168 -11.55 -4.59 -20.05
C VAL A 168 -11.74 -3.09 -20.15
N ILE A 169 -10.63 -2.36 -20.29
CA ILE A 169 -10.62 -0.91 -20.47
C ILE A 169 -10.44 -0.60 -21.95
N ASN A 170 -11.34 0.21 -22.52
CA ASN A 170 -11.18 0.68 -23.89
C ASN A 170 -10.19 1.86 -23.91
N ARG A 171 -9.04 1.67 -24.55
CA ARG A 171 -8.01 2.70 -24.75
C ARG A 171 -7.85 3.07 -26.24
N LYS A 172 -8.81 2.73 -27.08
CA LYS A 172 -8.82 3.16 -28.48
C LYS A 172 -8.79 4.68 -28.55
N SER A 173 -7.99 5.21 -29.47
CA SER A 173 -7.92 6.64 -29.72
C SER A 173 -9.29 7.15 -30.19
N ILE A 174 -9.72 8.27 -29.64
CA ILE A 174 -10.81 9.05 -30.22
C ILE A 174 -10.16 10.04 -31.16
N THR A 175 -10.09 9.69 -32.44
CA THR A 175 -9.63 10.63 -33.46
C THR A 175 -10.77 11.62 -33.72
N PHE A 176 -10.68 12.80 -33.13
CA PHE A 176 -11.52 13.93 -33.51
C PHE A 176 -11.04 14.44 -34.86
N SER A 177 -11.55 13.84 -35.93
CA SER A 177 -11.47 14.48 -37.23
C SER A 177 -12.39 15.70 -37.17
N ASP A 178 -11.82 16.90 -37.05
CA ASP A 178 -12.50 18.13 -37.43
C ASP A 178 -12.73 18.04 -38.93
N ASP A 179 -13.81 17.38 -39.34
CA ASP A 179 -14.30 17.54 -40.71
C ASP A 179 -14.57 19.04 -40.88
N PRO A 180 -13.83 19.76 -41.75
CA PRO A 180 -14.16 21.14 -42.04
C PRO A 180 -15.58 21.12 -42.59
N LYS A 181 -16.52 21.68 -41.83
CA LYS A 181 -17.92 21.82 -42.23
C LYS A 181 -17.95 22.26 -43.70
N ALA A 182 -18.33 21.34 -44.57
CA ALA A 182 -18.73 21.68 -45.91
C ALA A 182 -19.81 22.75 -45.75
N LYS A 183 -19.56 23.93 -46.33
CA LYS A 183 -20.58 24.96 -46.47
C LYS A 183 -21.66 24.39 -47.37
N GLU A 184 -22.66 23.74 -46.80
CA GLU A 184 -23.90 23.44 -47.50
C GLU A 184 -24.81 24.67 -47.47
N ASP A 185 -25.25 25.05 -48.67
CA ASP A 185 -26.13 26.17 -48.96
C ASP A 185 -27.46 26.12 -48.18
N PRO A 186 -28.01 27.28 -47.76
CA PRO A 186 -29.21 27.37 -46.94
C PRO A 186 -30.47 27.27 -47.81
N SER A 187 -30.94 26.06 -48.14
CA SER A 187 -32.30 25.91 -48.70
C SER A 187 -32.95 24.54 -48.48
N LYS A 188 -33.16 24.16 -47.22
CA LYS A 188 -34.34 23.34 -46.83
C LYS A 188 -34.50 23.30 -45.31
N VAL A 189 -35.16 24.32 -44.77
CA VAL A 189 -35.78 24.24 -43.44
C VAL A 189 -37.10 23.48 -43.60
N LYS A 190 -37.14 22.22 -43.16
CA LYS A 190 -38.38 21.61 -42.66
C LYS A 190 -38.09 20.99 -41.30
N SER A 191 -38.48 21.75 -40.29
CA SER A 191 -38.54 21.41 -38.89
C SER A 191 -39.33 20.12 -38.65
N LYS A 192 -38.73 19.17 -37.93
CA LYS A 192 -39.38 18.48 -36.82
C LYS A 192 -38.34 18.27 -35.73
N ALA A 193 -38.40 19.17 -34.75
CA ALA A 193 -37.82 18.98 -33.44
C ALA A 193 -38.68 17.97 -32.67
N ASP A 194 -38.05 16.95 -32.10
CA ASP A 194 -38.63 16.13 -31.04
C ASP A 194 -37.88 16.51 -29.75
N PRO A 195 -38.52 17.15 -28.77
CA PRO A 195 -37.91 17.42 -27.48
C PRO A 195 -38.15 16.27 -26.51
N THR A 196 -37.12 15.91 -25.77
CA THR A 196 -37.22 15.13 -24.55
C THR A 196 -38.05 15.87 -23.49
N ALA A 197 -39.07 15.22 -22.90
CA ALA A 197 -39.50 15.45 -21.53
C ALA A 197 -40.43 14.35 -20.99
N TYR A 198 -40.22 14.05 -19.72
CA TYR A 198 -40.88 13.06 -18.87
C TYR A 198 -42.30 13.47 -18.40
N ASN A 199 -43.12 12.44 -18.14
CA ASN A 199 -44.16 12.26 -17.10
C ASN A 199 -45.59 12.85 -17.19
N ALA A 200 -46.52 11.94 -16.83
CA ALA A 200 -47.75 12.08 -16.01
C ALA A 200 -49.16 11.98 -16.65
N GLU A 201 -49.86 10.92 -16.20
CA GLU A 201 -51.28 10.78 -15.82
C GLU A 201 -52.43 10.67 -16.85
N LYS A 202 -53.00 9.44 -16.91
CA LYS A 202 -54.42 9.07 -16.70
C LYS A 202 -54.50 7.53 -16.79
N GLY A 203 -55.10 6.74 -15.90
CA GLY A 203 -56.20 6.98 -14.97
C GLY A 203 -57.39 6.11 -15.37
N ASP A 204 -57.70 5.12 -14.50
CA ASP A 204 -58.99 4.42 -14.33
C ASP A 204 -59.30 3.21 -15.26
N GLY A 205 -59.70 2.01 -14.81
CA GLY A 205 -60.01 1.51 -13.47
C GLY A 205 -60.69 0.12 -13.50
N SER A 206 -60.90 -0.43 -12.28
CA SER A 206 -61.81 -1.55 -11.89
C SER A 206 -61.25 -2.99 -12.01
N SER A 207 -61.37 -3.92 -11.05
CA SER A 207 -61.88 -3.95 -9.66
C SER A 207 -61.74 -5.39 -9.09
N SER A 208 -61.78 -5.51 -7.75
CA SER A 208 -61.99 -6.70 -6.87
C SER A 208 -60.71 -7.39 -6.40
N GLY A 209 -60.33 -7.39 -5.11
CA GLY A 209 -61.08 -7.66 -3.86
C GLY A 209 -60.72 -9.09 -3.42
N ASP A 210 -60.30 -9.48 -2.22
CA ASP A 210 -60.35 -9.09 -0.80
C ASP A 210 -59.04 -9.63 -0.14
N GLY A 211 -58.56 -9.36 1.08
CA GLY A 211 -59.10 -8.76 2.30
C GLY A 211 -58.37 -9.39 3.52
N ASP A 212 -58.33 -8.63 4.62
CA ASP A 212 -57.92 -8.97 6.01
C ASP A 212 -56.42 -8.81 6.39
N SER A 213 -55.92 -7.87 7.21
CA SER A 213 -56.37 -6.96 8.29
C SER A 213 -55.95 -7.36 9.71
N SER A 214 -55.84 -6.33 10.56
CA SER A 214 -55.39 -6.22 11.96
C SER A 214 -53.86 -6.10 12.15
N GLY A 215 -53.30 -5.08 12.80
CA GLY A 215 -53.82 -3.95 13.59
C GLY A 215 -52.68 -3.54 14.54
N SER A 216 -52.14 -2.33 14.50
CA SER A 216 -52.63 -1.05 15.06
C SER A 216 -51.99 -0.70 16.42
N GLY A 217 -51.56 0.56 16.55
CA GLY A 217 -51.14 1.21 17.81
C GLY A 217 -49.80 1.95 17.70
N SER A 218 -49.64 3.16 17.11
CA SER A 218 -49.99 4.51 17.64
C SER A 218 -49.34 4.80 19.01
N SER A 219 -48.66 5.93 19.32
CA SER A 219 -48.59 7.29 18.76
C SER A 219 -47.40 8.07 19.38
N ASP A 220 -47.23 9.31 18.91
CA ASP A 220 -46.47 10.47 19.44
C ASP A 220 -44.98 10.56 19.08
N GLY A 221 -44.47 11.63 18.47
CA GLY A 221 -45.02 12.97 18.24
C GLY A 221 -44.08 14.04 18.81
N SER A 222 -43.09 14.49 18.04
CA SER A 222 -42.51 15.84 18.19
C SER A 222 -41.67 16.23 16.98
N ALA A 223 -42.04 17.39 16.44
CA ALA A 223 -41.36 18.10 15.37
C ALA A 223 -40.28 19.04 15.93
N ALA A 224 -39.35 19.41 15.04
CA ALA A 224 -38.45 20.56 15.10
C ALA A 224 -37.30 20.51 16.12
N GLU A 225 -36.05 20.36 15.64
CA GLU A 225 -35.04 21.43 15.57
C GLU A 225 -33.74 20.87 14.93
N PRO A 226 -33.18 21.48 13.87
CA PRO A 226 -31.88 21.08 13.34
C PRO A 226 -30.74 21.56 14.26
N PRO A 227 -29.71 20.73 14.55
CA PRO A 227 -28.59 21.18 15.35
C PRO A 227 -27.80 22.29 14.60
N PRO A 228 -27.41 23.39 15.27
CA PRO A 228 -26.77 24.52 14.63
C PRO A 228 -25.40 24.13 14.02
N ALA A 229 -25.10 24.76 12.89
CA ALA A 229 -23.84 24.64 12.17
C ALA A 229 -22.65 24.99 13.09
N VAL A 230 -21.77 24.01 13.32
CA VAL A 230 -20.52 24.23 14.03
C VAL A 230 -19.55 24.91 13.07
N GLU A 231 -19.24 26.18 13.36
CA GLU A 231 -18.20 26.94 12.68
C GLU A 231 -16.83 26.25 12.78
N PRO A 232 -16.00 26.27 11.73
CA PRO A 232 -14.71 25.60 11.72
C PRO A 232 -13.74 26.29 12.69
N LYS A 233 -13.33 25.60 13.75
CA LYS A 233 -12.24 26.04 14.62
C LYS A 233 -10.91 25.97 13.85
N GLN A 234 -10.60 27.03 13.13
CA GLN A 234 -9.23 27.38 12.75
C GLN A 234 -8.46 27.72 14.02
N GLY A 235 -7.51 26.86 14.38
CA GLY A 235 -6.67 27.04 15.56
C GLY A 235 -5.38 26.28 15.38
N GLY A 236 -4.47 26.86 14.60
CA GLY A 236 -3.12 26.36 14.41
C GLY A 236 -2.34 26.37 15.73
N CYS A 237 -1.96 25.19 16.20
CA CYS A 237 -0.96 25.07 17.25
C CYS A 237 0.40 24.96 16.55
N GLY A 238 1.10 26.09 16.49
CA GLY A 238 2.42 26.20 15.91
C GLY A 238 3.47 25.45 16.72
N CYS A 239 3.89 24.30 16.22
CA CYS A 239 5.20 23.75 16.53
C CYS A 239 6.24 24.55 15.74
N ARG A 240 6.87 25.54 16.40
CA ARG A 240 8.09 26.15 15.90
C ARG A 240 9.19 25.08 15.86
N VAL A 241 9.64 24.73 14.67
CA VAL A 241 10.97 24.12 14.51
C VAL A 241 11.98 25.22 14.75
N VAL A 242 12.75 25.08 15.82
CA VAL A 242 13.95 25.87 16.06
C VAL A 242 15.01 25.39 15.06
N GLY A 243 15.40 26.26 14.14
CA GLY A 243 16.58 26.06 13.29
C GLY A 243 16.33 26.24 11.80
N GLU A 244 15.95 27.44 11.37
CA GLU A 244 16.09 27.84 9.97
C GLU A 244 16.66 29.26 9.91
N GLN A 245 17.92 29.36 9.48
CA GLN A 245 18.40 30.51 8.73
C GLN A 245 18.99 30.02 7.40
N PRO A 246 18.83 30.81 6.31
CA PRO A 246 18.96 30.33 4.94
C PRO A 246 20.34 30.65 4.32
N THR A 247 20.57 30.05 3.14
CA THR A 247 21.68 30.25 2.17
C THR A 247 23.05 29.74 2.66
N ASP A 248 23.86 28.97 1.94
CA ASP A 248 24.11 28.92 0.49
C ASP A 248 24.94 27.65 0.15
N VAL A 249 24.86 27.19 -1.10
CA VAL A 249 25.87 26.45 -1.90
C VAL A 249 26.75 25.35 -1.24
N GLY A 250 26.63 24.10 -1.69
CA GLY A 250 27.75 23.15 -1.58
C GLY A 250 27.43 21.66 -1.62
N ALA A 251 27.79 21.01 -2.73
CA ALA A 251 27.71 19.58 -2.99
C ALA A 251 28.27 18.66 -1.87
N PRO A 252 27.80 17.40 -1.77
CA PRO A 252 28.35 16.41 -0.83
C PRO A 252 29.72 15.89 -1.32
N ALA A 253 30.77 16.69 -1.15
CA ALA A 253 32.17 16.29 -1.39
C ALA A 253 32.92 15.89 -0.10
N GLY A 254 32.20 15.65 1.01
CA GLY A 254 32.78 15.41 2.33
C GLY A 254 33.24 13.98 2.61
N LEU A 255 32.74 12.97 1.88
CA LEU A 255 33.08 11.55 2.14
C LEU A 255 34.19 10.99 1.24
N ALA A 256 34.59 11.70 0.18
CA ALA A 256 35.67 11.26 -0.72
C ALA A 256 37.09 11.62 -0.21
N LEU A 257 37.22 12.64 0.65
CA LEU A 257 38.53 13.14 1.08
C LEU A 257 39.25 12.23 2.10
N PHE A 258 38.53 11.41 2.86
CA PHE A 258 39.17 10.47 3.81
C PHE A 258 39.68 9.18 3.15
N ALA A 259 39.09 8.75 2.02
CA ALA A 259 39.54 7.57 1.29
C ALA A 259 40.86 7.81 0.54
N ILE A 260 41.07 9.03 0.01
CA ILE A 260 42.27 9.37 -0.79
C ILE A 260 43.50 9.58 0.11
N VAL A 261 43.35 10.17 1.30
CA VAL A 261 44.48 10.36 2.25
C VAL A 261 44.93 9.02 2.84
N GLY A 262 43.99 8.07 3.07
CA GLY A 262 44.31 6.72 3.56
C GLY A 262 45.16 5.91 2.56
N ALA A 263 44.81 5.94 1.26
CA ALA A 263 45.53 5.21 0.23
C ALA A 263 46.93 5.79 -0.07
N ALA A 264 47.10 7.12 0.03
CA ALA A 264 48.40 7.77 -0.20
C ALA A 264 49.44 7.45 0.89
N LEU A 265 49.00 7.30 2.15
CA LEU A 265 49.91 6.93 3.25
C LEU A 265 50.29 5.44 3.24
N TYR A 266 49.42 4.56 2.75
CA TYR A 266 49.73 3.13 2.61
C TYR A 266 50.79 2.87 1.52
N ARG A 267 50.70 3.56 0.37
CA ARG A 267 51.70 3.43 -0.71
C ARG A 267 53.09 3.96 -0.33
N ARG A 268 53.20 4.94 0.56
CA ARG A 268 54.52 5.47 0.98
C ARG A 268 55.31 4.50 1.86
N ARG A 269 54.65 3.60 2.60
CA ARG A 269 55.33 2.61 3.45
C ARG A 269 55.92 1.43 2.67
N GLY A 270 55.32 1.02 1.55
CA GLY A 270 55.83 -0.09 0.73
C GLY A 270 57.06 0.21 -0.14
N ARG A 271 57.49 1.47 -0.24
CA ARG A 271 58.67 1.87 -1.04
C ARG A 271 59.98 1.97 -0.26
N SER A 272 59.94 1.88 1.08
CA SER A 272 61.15 2.04 1.92
C SER A 272 61.92 0.74 2.16
N GLU A 273 61.39 -0.43 1.81
CA GLU A 273 62.04 -1.74 2.02
C GLU A 273 62.69 -2.33 0.76
N ARG A 274 62.79 -1.57 -0.34
CA ARG A 274 63.48 -2.01 -1.58
C ARG A 274 64.75 -1.21 -1.90
N ALA A 275 65.34 -0.55 -0.91
CA ALA A 275 66.58 0.20 -1.10
C ALA A 275 67.55 -0.02 0.07
N VAL A 276 67.96 -1.27 0.28
CA VAL A 276 69.28 -1.63 0.85
C VAL A 276 69.70 -2.94 0.18
N SER A 277 70.50 -2.81 -0.88
CA SER A 277 71.61 -3.71 -1.19
C SER A 277 72.88 -3.01 -0.73
#